data_AF-A0A453HJ16-F1
#
_entry.id   AF-A0A453HJ16-F1
#
_cell.length_a   1.000
_cell.length_b   1.000
_cell.length_c   1.000
_cell.angle_alpha   90.00
_cell.angle_beta   90.00
_cell.angle_gamma   90.00
#
_symmetry.space_group_name_H-M   'P 1'
#
loop_
_entity.id
_entity.type
_entity.pdbx_description
1 polymer ?
#
loop_
_entity_poly.entity_id
_entity_poly.type
_entity_poly.pdbx_seq_one_letter_code
_entity_poly.pdbx_strand_id
1 'polypeptide(L)'
;MKFAKKQLTCLGCKAVISGPNQTLCSHCKGREAELYCKTVANVSDLEMLFGKLWTQCQECQGSLHQDVLCTSRDCPIFYRRRKAQKDMAEARVQLDRWDF
;
A
#
# COMPACT_ATOMS: atom_id res chain seq x y z
N MET A 1 -16.09 9.33 -7.21
CA MET A 1 -17.05 9.36 -6.08
C MET A 1 -16.89 10.70 -5.37
N LYS A 2 -17.77 11.69 -5.61
CA LYS A 2 -17.62 13.07 -5.08
C LYS A 2 -18.26 13.32 -3.70
N PHE A 3 -19.13 12.41 -3.22
CA PHE A 3 -19.92 12.62 -2.00
C PHE A 3 -19.70 11.58 -0.89
N ALA A 4 -18.70 10.71 -1.04
CA ALA A 4 -18.40 9.68 -0.04
C ALA A 4 -17.47 10.25 1.05
N LYS A 5 -17.88 10.16 2.32
CA LYS A 5 -17.03 10.48 3.46
C LYS A 5 -16.29 9.22 3.92
N LYS A 6 -14.96 9.22 3.83
CA LYS A 6 -14.12 8.11 4.33
C LYS A 6 -14.16 8.13 5.86
N GLN A 7 -14.68 7.06 6.46
CA GLN A 7 -14.67 6.85 7.90
C GLN A 7 -13.39 6.10 8.30
N LEU A 8 -12.84 6.45 9.45
CA LEU A 8 -11.66 5.77 9.98
C LEU A 8 -12.08 4.42 10.57
N THR A 9 -11.29 3.37 10.29
CA THR A 9 -11.54 2.03 10.79
C THR A 9 -10.31 1.46 11.49
N CYS A 10 -10.57 0.63 12.50
CA CYS A 10 -9.56 -0.13 13.22
C CYS A 10 -8.79 -1.02 12.25
N LEU A 11 -7.45 -1.00 12.29
CA LEU A 11 -6.64 -1.83 11.41
C LEU A 11 -6.84 -3.34 11.64
N GLY A 12 -7.06 -3.74 12.89
CA GLY A 12 -7.18 -5.15 13.29
C GLY A 12 -8.55 -5.79 12.98
N CYS A 13 -9.66 -5.10 13.25
CA CYS A 13 -11.01 -5.67 13.13
C CYS A 13 -11.95 -4.91 12.19
N LYS A 14 -11.49 -3.82 11.56
CA LYS A 14 -12.27 -2.96 10.65
C LYS A 14 -13.49 -2.25 11.27
N ALA A 15 -13.67 -2.33 12.59
CA ALA A 15 -14.68 -1.54 13.29
C ALA A 15 -14.45 -0.03 13.09
N VAL A 16 -15.52 0.75 12.94
CA VAL A 16 -15.45 2.21 12.81
C VAL A 16 -14.95 2.83 14.11
N ILE A 17 -14.06 3.82 14.02
CA ILE A 17 -13.47 4.52 15.16
C ILE A 17 -13.62 6.04 14.98
N SER A 18 -13.90 6.74 16.08
CA SER A 18 -14.25 8.17 16.06
C SER A 18 -13.06 9.11 16.28
N GLY A 19 -11.96 8.61 16.84
CA GLY A 19 -10.79 9.44 17.15
C GLY A 19 -9.92 9.71 15.91
N PRO A 20 -9.57 10.97 15.59
CA PRO A 20 -8.80 11.32 14.39
C PRO A 20 -7.40 10.68 14.34
N ASN A 21 -6.82 10.34 15.51
CA ASN A 21 -5.51 9.71 15.65
C ASN A 21 -5.57 8.30 16.26
N GLN A 22 -6.72 7.63 16.18
CA GLN A 22 -6.80 6.23 16.60
C GLN A 22 -6.50 5.28 15.45
N THR A 23 -5.59 4.35 15.71
CA THR A 23 -5.24 3.28 14.75
C THR A 23 -5.99 1.98 15.06
N LEU A 24 -6.21 1.73 16.36
CA LEU A 24 -6.88 0.56 16.88
C LEU A 24 -8.10 0.94 17.75
N CYS A 25 -9.08 0.05 17.79
CA CYS A 25 -10.14 0.10 18.79
C CYS A 25 -9.65 -0.44 20.15
N SER A 26 -10.40 -0.17 21.22
CA SER A 26 -10.10 -0.64 22.58
C SER A 26 -9.85 -2.15 22.68
N HIS A 27 -10.62 -2.96 21.96
CA HIS A 27 -10.47 -4.42 21.93
C HIS A 27 -9.17 -4.89 21.25
N CYS A 28 -8.67 -4.16 20.23
CA CYS A 28 -7.46 -4.55 19.51
C CYS A 28 -6.17 -4.00 20.14
N LYS A 29 -6.28 -3.07 21.10
CA LYS A 29 -5.13 -2.37 21.68
C LYS A 29 -4.12 -3.31 22.36
N GLY A 30 -4.57 -4.42 22.94
CA GLY A 30 -3.67 -5.44 23.52
C GLY A 30 -2.80 -6.18 22.50
N ARG A 31 -3.10 -6.09 21.19
CA ARG A 31 -2.34 -6.72 20.09
C ARG A 31 -1.61 -5.70 19.23
N GLU A 32 -1.31 -4.53 19.77
CA GLU A 32 -0.73 -3.41 19.04
C GLU A 32 0.58 -3.76 18.33
N ALA A 33 1.55 -4.33 19.06
CA ALA A 33 2.83 -4.73 18.50
C ALA A 33 2.69 -5.76 17.35
N GLU A 34 1.82 -6.75 17.52
CA GLU A 34 1.55 -7.77 16.48
C GLU A 34 0.99 -7.12 15.20
N LEU A 35 0.00 -6.21 15.36
CA LEU A 35 -0.65 -5.54 14.23
C LEU A 35 0.28 -4.53 13.54
N TYR A 36 1.15 -3.87 14.29
CA TYR A 36 2.19 -3.00 13.74
C TYR A 36 3.17 -3.81 12.89
N CYS A 37 3.75 -4.88 13.44
CA CYS A 37 4.68 -5.75 12.72
C CYS A 37 4.06 -6.32 11.44
N LYS A 38 2.77 -6.72 11.47
CA LYS A 38 2.03 -7.15 10.28
C LYS A 38 1.92 -6.03 9.23
N THR A 39 1.67 -4.80 9.66
CA THR A 39 1.56 -3.65 8.75
C THR A 39 2.92 -3.35 8.09
N VAL A 40 4.00 -3.36 8.86
CA VAL A 40 5.38 -3.17 8.37
C VAL A 40 5.76 -4.26 7.37
N ALA A 41 5.51 -5.53 7.70
CA ALA A 41 5.81 -6.65 6.82
C ALA A 41 5.07 -6.52 5.47
N ASN A 42 3.78 -6.17 5.50
CA ASN A 42 3.00 -5.96 4.27
C ASN A 42 3.55 -4.79 3.42
N VAL A 43 3.98 -3.69 4.04
CA VAL A 43 4.62 -2.59 3.30
C VAL A 43 5.93 -3.07 2.66
N SER A 44 6.76 -3.79 3.40
CA SER A 44 8.04 -4.31 2.89
C SER A 44 7.83 -5.24 1.68
N ASP A 45 6.86 -6.15 1.73
CA ASP A 45 6.53 -7.04 0.62
C ASP A 45 6.08 -6.27 -0.63
N LEU A 46 5.26 -5.23 -0.45
CA LEU A 46 4.76 -4.39 -1.53
C LEU A 46 5.85 -3.49 -2.13
N GLU A 47 6.76 -2.97 -1.31
CA GLU A 47 7.93 -2.20 -1.76
C GLU A 47 8.86 -3.07 -2.62
N MET A 48 9.14 -4.29 -2.19
CA MET A 48 9.93 -5.26 -2.98
C MET A 48 9.26 -5.60 -4.31
N LEU A 49 7.94 -5.86 -4.29
CA LEU A 49 7.18 -6.17 -5.50
C LEU A 49 7.17 -5.00 -6.48
N PHE A 50 6.92 -3.78 -5.97
CA PHE A 50 6.95 -2.56 -6.76
C PHE A 50 8.32 -2.37 -7.42
N GLY A 51 9.41 -2.46 -6.65
CA GLY A 51 10.77 -2.33 -7.15
C GLY A 51 11.07 -3.32 -8.28
N LYS A 52 10.80 -4.61 -8.07
CA LYS A 52 11.03 -5.66 -9.08
C LYS A 52 10.27 -5.39 -10.38
N LEU A 53 8.97 -5.07 -10.30
CA LEU A 53 8.15 -4.83 -11.49
C LEU A 53 8.58 -3.57 -12.25
N TRP A 54 8.96 -2.51 -11.53
CA TRP A 54 9.34 -1.24 -12.15
C TRP A 54 10.71 -1.33 -12.83
N THR A 55 11.69 -1.94 -12.16
CA THR A 55 13.01 -2.18 -12.74
C THR A 55 12.93 -3.09 -13.98
N GLN A 56 12.13 -4.16 -13.94
CA GLN A 56 11.93 -5.03 -15.11
C GLN A 56 11.35 -4.27 -16.32
N CYS A 57 10.51 -3.26 -16.08
CA CYS A 57 9.98 -2.41 -17.13
C CYS A 57 11.05 -1.46 -17.72
N GLN A 58 11.94 -0.91 -16.88
CA GLN A 58 13.06 -0.07 -17.34
C GLN A 58 14.06 -0.87 -18.17
N GLU A 59 14.37 -2.10 -17.74
CA GLU A 59 15.22 -3.05 -18.49
C GLU A 59 14.60 -3.40 -19.85
N CYS A 60 13.30 -3.74 -19.87
CA CYS A 60 12.58 -4.03 -21.12
C CYS A 60 12.55 -2.83 -22.08
N GLN A 61 12.52 -1.60 -21.56
CA GLN A 61 12.59 -0.38 -22.37
C GLN A 61 14.01 -0.07 -22.87
N GLY A 62 15.03 -0.47 -22.11
CA GLY A 62 16.44 -0.19 -22.40
C GLY A 62 16.89 1.22 -21.99
N SER A 63 16.09 1.96 -21.21
CA SER A 63 16.43 3.29 -20.71
C SER A 63 16.18 3.39 -19.21
N LEU A 64 17.18 3.86 -18.48
CA LEU A 64 17.09 4.13 -17.03
C LEU A 64 16.73 5.58 -16.72
N HIS A 65 16.83 6.47 -17.71
CA HIS A 65 16.73 7.93 -17.54
C HIS A 65 15.45 8.52 -18.14
N GLN A 66 14.68 7.72 -18.88
CA GLN A 66 13.42 8.14 -19.50
C GLN A 66 12.23 7.43 -18.84
N ASP A 67 11.04 8.03 -19.01
CA ASP A 67 9.81 7.46 -18.49
C ASP A 67 9.38 6.19 -19.23
N VAL A 68 8.84 5.21 -18.48
CA VAL A 68 8.31 3.96 -19.04
C VAL A 68 6.87 4.14 -19.54
N LEU A 69 6.69 4.48 -20.82
CA LEU A 69 5.38 4.72 -21.44
C LEU A 69 4.71 3.49 -22.09
N CYS A 70 5.19 2.27 -21.84
CA CYS A 70 4.65 1.03 -22.42
C CYS A 70 3.14 0.84 -22.13
N THR A 71 2.35 0.45 -23.14
CA THR A 71 0.90 0.17 -23.06
C THR A 71 0.48 -1.22 -23.56
N SER A 72 1.44 -2.13 -23.73
CA SER A 72 1.18 -3.50 -24.22
C SER A 72 0.23 -4.25 -23.29
N ARG A 73 -0.93 -4.66 -23.82
CA ARG A 73 -1.96 -5.40 -23.06
C ARG A 73 -1.62 -6.88 -22.89
N ASP A 74 -0.77 -7.40 -23.76
CA ASP A 74 -0.30 -8.79 -23.71
C ASP A 74 0.86 -8.99 -22.74
N CYS A 75 1.47 -7.89 -22.27
CA CYS A 75 2.50 -7.95 -21.24
C CYS A 75 1.87 -8.24 -19.86
N PRO A 76 2.26 -9.33 -19.17
CA PRO A 76 1.71 -9.66 -17.85
C PRO A 76 2.05 -8.61 -16.77
N ILE A 77 3.05 -7.76 -17.00
CA ILE A 77 3.49 -6.72 -16.06
C ILE A 77 2.62 -5.45 -16.17
N PHE A 78 2.00 -5.18 -17.33
CA PHE A 78 1.37 -3.88 -17.61
C PHE A 78 0.33 -3.46 -16.58
N TYR A 79 -0.61 -4.34 -16.22
CA TYR A 79 -1.59 -4.08 -15.18
C TYR A 79 -1.03 -4.32 -13.77
N ARG A 80 -0.12 -5.28 -13.61
CA ARG A 80 0.50 -5.60 -12.31
C ARG A 80 1.30 -4.44 -11.74
N ARG A 81 2.08 -3.71 -12.56
CA ARG A 81 2.85 -2.54 -12.09
C ARG A 81 1.93 -1.44 -11.56
N ARG A 82 0.79 -1.19 -12.23
CA ARG A 82 -0.18 -0.17 -11.79
C ARG A 82 -0.88 -0.58 -10.49
N LYS A 83 -1.22 -1.86 -10.37
CA LYS A 83 -1.77 -2.41 -9.13
C LYS A 83 -0.77 -2.31 -7.99
N ALA A 84 0.47 -2.75 -8.19
CA ALA A 84 1.52 -2.69 -7.18
C ALA A 84 1.81 -1.25 -6.71
N GLN A 85 1.83 -0.28 -7.62
CA GLN A 85 1.98 1.13 -7.28
C GLN A 85 0.83 1.62 -6.37
N LYS A 86 -0.42 1.29 -6.71
CA LYS A 86 -1.59 1.68 -5.93
C LYS A 86 -1.62 0.99 -4.57
N ASP A 87 -1.38 -0.32 -4.55
CA ASP A 87 -1.40 -1.13 -3.32
C ASP A 87 -0.29 -0.66 -2.35
N MET A 88 0.91 -0.35 -2.85
CA MET A 88 2.01 0.20 -2.04
C MET A 88 1.64 1.57 -1.46
N ALA A 89 1.09 2.48 -2.27
CA ALA A 89 0.66 3.80 -1.79
C ALA A 89 -0.43 3.70 -0.70
N GLU A 90 -1.40 2.79 -0.86
CA GLU A 90 -2.43 2.54 0.16
C GLU A 90 -1.85 1.93 1.43
N ALA A 91 -0.91 0.97 1.31
CA ALA A 91 -0.26 0.34 2.45
C ALA A 91 0.60 1.33 3.24
N ARG A 92 1.31 2.24 2.56
CA ARG A 92 2.10 3.29 3.20
C ARG A 92 1.22 4.21 4.04
N VAL A 93 0.08 4.65 3.51
CA VAL A 93 -0.90 5.45 4.27
C VAL A 93 -1.42 4.71 5.50
N GLN A 94 -1.55 3.38 5.47
CA GLN A 94 -1.92 2.63 6.68
C GLN A 94 -0.77 2.56 7.69
N LEU A 95 0.48 2.46 7.22
CA LEU A 95 1.66 2.46 8.09
C LEU A 95 1.86 3.82 8.77
N ASP A 96 1.63 4.92 8.05
CA ASP A 96 1.74 6.29 8.58
C ASP A 96 0.72 6.58 9.71
N ARG A 97 -0.27 5.71 9.93
CA ARG A 97 -1.18 5.82 11.08
C ARG A 97 -0.52 5.40 12.40
N TRP A 98 0.58 4.66 12.35
CA TRP A 98 1.34 4.29 13.53
C TRP A 98 2.34 5.41 13.85
N ASP A 99 1.85 6.50 14.42
CA ASP A 99 2.71 7.57 14.96
C ASP A 99 3.42 7.06 16.22
N PHE A 100 4.73 6.96 16.17
CA PHE A 100 5.62 6.81 17.33
C PHE A 100 6.48 8.06 17.48
#